data_AF-A5N213-F1
#
_entry.id   AF-A5N213-F1
#
_cell.length_a   1.000
_cell.length_b   1.000
_cell.length_c   1.000
_cell.angle_alpha   90.00
_cell.angle_beta   90.00
_cell.angle_gamma   90.00
#
_symmetry.space_group_name_H-M   'P 1'
#
loop_
_entity.id
_entity.type
_entity.pdbx_description
1 polymer ?
#
loop_
_entity_poly.entity_id
_entity_poly.type
_entity_poly.pdbx_seq_one_letter_code
_entity_poly.pdbx_strand_id
1 'polypeptide(L)'
;MGRTILQYQKAFNSAIDRFKANKSVLAVMVFGSMVSGDLWDESDIDLLVVFDNKRTALKDIYTEEKGIPIHVKLMSKSNFLQSSEEDLKGGFIHRIISSSRLVFSKDMEITSQYDIGRYYPDLDRERWNMVYLGDLFKNMGLCKKYLQNDVVYTSYIAAVRSVEEFSKLYVNSSGHMISKDAVTIAMNLNNNFRKCVEELFFNKSDIGEAINNTMDYFKKYIDKNIRNITKILLNYMREKDSFLSSEDIKNDRLFYNYNINMEEILNSLWKKNLLKKDTRDYKMKDGTILAKENVYFM
;
A
#
# COMPACT_ATOMS: atom_id res chain seq x y z
N MET A 1 -15.68 -31.49 5.49
CA MET A 1 -15.11 -31.83 4.17
C MET A 1 -14.74 -30.52 3.51
N GLY A 2 -13.49 -30.34 3.10
CA GLY A 2 -13.03 -29.07 2.51
C GLY A 2 -13.72 -28.75 1.19
N ARG A 3 -13.78 -27.46 0.83
CA ARG A 3 -14.35 -26.99 -0.42
C ARG A 3 -13.32 -27.13 -1.54
N THR A 4 -13.68 -27.85 -2.59
CA THR A 4 -12.81 -28.07 -3.74
C THR A 4 -12.78 -26.85 -4.67
N ILE A 5 -11.68 -26.67 -5.40
CA ILE A 5 -11.55 -25.65 -6.47
C ILE A 5 -12.72 -25.75 -7.47
N LEU A 6 -13.17 -26.97 -7.77
CA LEU A 6 -14.31 -27.20 -8.67
C LEU A 6 -15.62 -26.60 -8.13
N GLN A 7 -15.84 -26.63 -6.81
CA GLN A 7 -17.01 -25.99 -6.19
C GLN A 7 -16.95 -24.47 -6.32
N TYR A 8 -15.78 -23.85 -6.07
CA TYR A 8 -15.57 -22.43 -6.29
C TYR A 8 -15.82 -22.02 -7.74
N GLN A 9 -15.29 -22.78 -8.72
CA GLN A 9 -15.52 -22.52 -10.14
C GLN A 9 -17.00 -22.62 -10.51
N LYS A 10 -17.72 -23.62 -9.98
CA LYS A 10 -19.17 -23.79 -10.21
C LYS A 10 -20.00 -22.66 -9.61
N ALA A 11 -19.64 -22.16 -8.43
CA ALA A 11 -20.28 -21.03 -7.78
C ALA A 11 -19.99 -19.72 -8.55
N PHE A 12 -18.72 -19.48 -8.88
CA PHE A 12 -18.28 -18.35 -9.69
C PHE A 12 -19.04 -18.27 -11.02
N ASN A 13 -19.05 -19.34 -11.81
CA ASN A 13 -19.75 -19.36 -13.10
C ASN A 13 -21.25 -19.09 -12.94
N SER A 14 -21.89 -19.67 -11.92
CA SER A 14 -23.32 -19.43 -11.60
C SER A 14 -23.60 -17.95 -11.32
N ALA A 15 -22.76 -17.32 -10.49
CA ALA A 15 -22.90 -15.90 -10.16
C ALA A 15 -22.65 -15.01 -11.39
N ILE A 16 -21.62 -15.32 -12.20
CA ILE A 16 -21.31 -14.57 -13.42
C ILE A 16 -22.44 -14.67 -14.44
N ASP A 17 -23.05 -15.84 -14.62
CA ASP A 17 -24.18 -16.02 -15.54
C ASP A 17 -25.39 -15.20 -15.10
N ARG A 18 -25.69 -15.18 -13.78
CA ARG A 18 -26.72 -14.32 -13.19
C ARG A 18 -26.44 -12.83 -13.43
N PHE A 19 -25.20 -12.39 -13.27
CA PHE A 19 -24.81 -11.00 -13.55
C PHE A 19 -24.86 -10.66 -15.04
N LYS A 20 -24.44 -11.56 -15.93
CA LYS A 20 -24.51 -11.37 -17.39
C LYS A 20 -25.96 -11.20 -17.86
N ALA A 21 -26.88 -12.01 -17.31
CA ALA A 21 -28.30 -11.96 -17.67
C ALA A 21 -28.99 -10.64 -17.23
N ASN A 22 -28.47 -9.97 -16.20
CA ASN A 22 -29.02 -8.71 -15.73
C ASN A 22 -28.62 -7.54 -16.65
N LYS A 23 -29.62 -6.86 -17.23
CA LYS A 23 -29.41 -5.73 -18.16
C LYS A 23 -28.77 -4.50 -17.50
N SER A 24 -29.01 -4.29 -16.21
CA SER A 24 -28.44 -3.16 -15.46
C SER A 24 -27.00 -3.40 -15.06
N VAL A 25 -26.47 -4.63 -15.14
CA VAL A 25 -25.07 -4.91 -14.87
C VAL A 25 -24.26 -4.71 -16.14
N LEU A 26 -23.33 -3.77 -16.07
CA LEU A 26 -22.49 -3.35 -17.19
C LEU A 26 -21.19 -4.13 -17.24
N ALA A 27 -20.54 -4.35 -16.10
CA ALA A 27 -19.29 -5.08 -16.04
C ALA A 27 -19.12 -5.81 -14.71
N VAL A 28 -18.33 -6.88 -14.74
CA VAL A 28 -17.90 -7.62 -13.55
C VAL A 28 -16.41 -7.89 -13.64
N MET A 29 -15.71 -7.59 -12.55
CA MET A 29 -14.31 -7.91 -12.34
C MET A 29 -14.22 -8.87 -11.16
N VAL A 30 -13.30 -9.82 -11.24
CA VAL A 30 -12.95 -10.71 -10.13
C VAL A 30 -11.60 -10.31 -9.59
N PHE A 31 -11.44 -10.31 -8.27
CA PHE A 31 -10.17 -10.03 -7.59
C PHE A 31 -9.96 -11.01 -6.43
N GLY A 32 -8.89 -10.82 -5.66
CA GLY A 32 -8.59 -11.68 -4.52
C GLY A 32 -8.20 -13.10 -4.93
N SER A 33 -8.55 -14.07 -4.10
CA SER A 33 -8.00 -15.43 -4.19
C SER A 33 -8.38 -16.22 -5.44
N MET A 34 -9.49 -15.86 -6.08
CA MET A 34 -9.86 -16.39 -7.39
C MET A 34 -8.89 -15.99 -8.52
N VAL A 35 -8.18 -14.86 -8.38
CA VAL A 35 -7.18 -14.39 -9.36
C VAL A 35 -5.78 -14.86 -8.99
N SER A 36 -5.40 -14.79 -7.71
CA SER A 36 -4.07 -15.23 -7.25
C SER A 36 -3.90 -16.75 -7.21
N GLY A 37 -5.00 -17.52 -7.17
CA GLY A 37 -4.96 -18.98 -7.14
C GLY A 37 -4.67 -19.59 -5.77
N ASP A 38 -4.66 -18.77 -4.71
CA ASP A 38 -4.44 -19.17 -3.31
C ASP A 38 -5.75 -19.48 -2.56
N LEU A 39 -6.72 -20.09 -3.25
CA LEU A 39 -8.01 -20.47 -2.66
C LEU A 39 -7.84 -21.52 -1.56
N TRP A 40 -8.57 -21.33 -0.47
CA TRP A 40 -8.69 -22.27 0.64
C TRP A 40 -10.15 -22.40 1.10
N ASP A 41 -10.42 -23.30 2.04
CA ASP A 41 -11.79 -23.70 2.40
C ASP A 41 -12.66 -22.55 2.93
N GLU A 42 -12.07 -21.52 3.54
CA GLU A 42 -12.80 -20.35 4.06
C GLU A 42 -12.73 -19.13 3.13
N SER A 43 -12.18 -19.28 1.91
CA SER A 43 -12.18 -18.19 0.93
C SER A 43 -13.60 -17.79 0.53
N ASP A 44 -13.76 -16.52 0.22
CA ASP A 44 -14.88 -15.98 -0.52
C ASP A 44 -14.51 -15.71 -1.99
N ILE A 45 -15.54 -15.51 -2.81
CA ILE A 45 -15.38 -15.01 -4.18
C ILE A 45 -15.57 -13.50 -4.14
N ASP A 46 -14.49 -12.76 -4.36
CA ASP A 46 -14.49 -11.30 -4.41
C ASP A 46 -14.81 -10.78 -5.82
N LEU A 47 -15.87 -9.98 -5.95
CA LEU A 47 -16.31 -9.37 -7.20
C LEU A 47 -16.46 -7.86 -7.08
N LEU A 48 -16.02 -7.12 -8.09
CA LEU A 48 -16.37 -5.72 -8.30
C LEU A 48 -17.38 -5.66 -9.45
N VAL A 49 -18.58 -5.15 -9.17
CA VAL A 49 -19.71 -5.14 -10.11
C VAL A 49 -20.09 -3.69 -10.40
N VAL A 50 -20.01 -3.33 -11.69
CA VAL A 50 -20.39 -1.99 -12.17
C VAL A 50 -21.76 -2.05 -12.81
N PHE A 51 -22.64 -1.14 -12.41
CA PHE A 51 -24.04 -1.12 -12.84
C PHE A 51 -24.48 0.23 -13.39
N ASP A 52 -25.47 0.17 -14.28
CA ASP A 52 -26.12 1.31 -14.90
C ASP A 52 -27.15 1.91 -13.96
N ASN A 53 -26.68 2.79 -13.07
CA ASN A 53 -27.53 3.62 -12.23
C ASN A 53 -26.80 4.91 -11.87
N LYS A 54 -27.55 5.97 -11.58
CA LYS A 54 -27.00 7.24 -11.15
C LYS A 54 -26.73 7.20 -9.64
N ARG A 55 -25.46 7.42 -9.27
CA ARG A 55 -25.00 7.87 -7.95
C ARG A 55 -25.31 6.94 -6.77
N THR A 56 -25.05 5.64 -6.90
CA THR A 56 -24.88 4.81 -5.69
C THR A 56 -23.41 4.81 -5.32
N ALA A 57 -23.11 5.23 -4.08
CA ALA A 57 -21.80 5.07 -3.44
C ALA A 57 -21.37 3.59 -3.45
N LEU A 58 -20.08 3.33 -3.24
CA LEU A 58 -19.56 1.96 -3.09
C LEU A 58 -20.34 1.23 -1.99
N LYS A 59 -20.90 0.06 -2.32
CA LYS A 59 -21.66 -0.76 -1.38
C LYS A 59 -21.12 -2.17 -1.36
N ASP A 60 -20.81 -2.68 -0.17
CA ASP A 60 -20.50 -4.08 0.05
C ASP A 60 -21.78 -4.91 0.18
N ILE A 61 -21.84 -6.02 -0.55
CA ILE A 61 -22.94 -7.00 -0.51
C ILE A 61 -22.32 -8.36 -0.25
N TYR A 62 -22.78 -9.02 0.81
CA TYR A 62 -22.40 -10.38 1.15
C TYR A 62 -23.54 -11.32 0.74
N THR A 63 -23.21 -12.33 -0.06
CA THR A 63 -24.18 -13.30 -0.56
C THR A 63 -23.54 -14.69 -0.63
N GLU A 64 -24.31 -15.68 -1.04
CA GLU A 64 -23.85 -17.06 -1.17
C GLU A 64 -24.37 -17.63 -2.49
N GLU A 65 -23.53 -18.40 -3.17
CA GLU A 65 -23.89 -19.11 -4.39
C GLU A 65 -23.38 -20.55 -4.27
N LYS A 66 -24.28 -21.53 -4.34
CA LYS A 66 -23.96 -22.96 -4.22
C LYS A 66 -23.14 -23.30 -2.94
N GLY A 67 -23.44 -22.66 -1.81
CA GLY A 67 -22.73 -22.89 -0.55
C GLY A 67 -21.37 -22.20 -0.43
N ILE A 68 -21.01 -21.33 -1.39
CA ILE A 68 -19.77 -20.55 -1.41
C ILE A 68 -20.08 -19.06 -1.16
N PRO A 69 -19.46 -18.42 -0.15
CA PRO A 69 -19.61 -17.00 0.09
C PRO A 69 -19.10 -16.18 -1.10
N ILE A 70 -19.85 -15.14 -1.45
CA ILE A 70 -19.48 -14.16 -2.47
C ILE A 70 -19.58 -12.77 -1.84
N HIS A 71 -18.49 -12.04 -1.92
CA HIS A 71 -18.40 -10.65 -1.52
C HIS A 71 -18.42 -9.77 -2.78
N VAL A 72 -19.46 -8.96 -2.90
CA VAL A 72 -19.70 -8.10 -4.05
C VAL A 72 -19.53 -6.65 -3.64
N LYS A 73 -18.53 -6.00 -4.20
CA LYS A 73 -18.38 -4.55 -4.20
C LYS A 73 -19.18 -3.99 -5.36
N LEU A 74 -20.25 -3.29 -5.06
CA LEU A 74 -21.18 -2.76 -6.03
C LEU A 74 -20.95 -1.25 -6.20
N MET A 75 -20.71 -0.78 -7.43
CA MET A 75 -20.57 0.66 -7.73
C MET A 75 -21.22 1.10 -9.05
N SER A 76 -21.72 2.34 -9.10
CA SER A 76 -22.31 2.90 -10.32
C SER A 76 -21.25 3.19 -11.40
N LYS A 77 -21.67 3.18 -12.68
CA LYS A 77 -20.80 3.60 -13.80
C LYS A 77 -20.14 4.95 -13.57
N SER A 78 -20.92 5.95 -13.12
CA SER A 78 -20.40 7.30 -12.86
C SER A 78 -19.28 7.28 -11.83
N ASN A 79 -19.45 6.52 -10.75
CA ASN A 79 -18.44 6.43 -9.70
C ASN A 79 -17.21 5.64 -10.16
N PHE A 80 -17.40 4.64 -11.03
CA PHE A 80 -16.27 3.89 -11.60
C PHE A 80 -15.39 4.81 -12.45
N LEU A 81 -16.01 5.58 -13.36
CA LEU A 81 -15.29 6.54 -14.18
C LEU A 81 -14.68 7.68 -13.34
N GLN A 82 -15.43 8.25 -12.39
CA GLN A 82 -14.92 9.28 -11.49
C GLN A 82 -13.79 8.78 -10.59
N SER A 83 -13.84 7.54 -10.10
CA SER A 83 -12.74 6.96 -9.30
C SER A 83 -11.43 6.88 -10.07
N SER A 84 -11.45 6.90 -11.39
CA SER A 84 -10.20 7.01 -12.15
C SER A 84 -9.63 8.42 -12.24
N GLU A 85 -10.47 9.43 -12.09
CA GLU A 85 -10.13 10.85 -12.18
C GLU A 85 -9.85 11.48 -10.81
N GLU A 86 -10.59 11.06 -9.77
CA GLU A 86 -10.57 11.64 -8.41
C GLU A 86 -9.90 10.76 -7.36
N ASP A 87 -10.02 9.41 -7.41
CA ASP A 87 -9.10 8.59 -6.63
C ASP A 87 -7.76 8.70 -7.35
N LEU A 88 -6.86 9.50 -6.77
CA LEU A 88 -5.44 9.39 -7.05
C LEU A 88 -5.04 7.92 -6.81
N LYS A 89 -5.07 7.13 -7.88
CA LYS A 89 -3.92 6.38 -8.37
C LYS A 89 -3.13 5.77 -7.18
N GLY A 90 -3.67 4.70 -6.60
CA GLY A 90 -3.22 4.15 -5.31
C GLY A 90 -4.32 4.01 -4.25
N GLY A 91 -5.48 4.64 -4.47
CA GLY A 91 -6.70 4.40 -3.70
C GLY A 91 -7.16 2.92 -3.72
N PHE A 92 -8.10 2.57 -2.84
CA PHE A 92 -8.59 1.20 -2.68
C PHE A 92 -9.15 0.60 -3.98
N ILE A 93 -9.95 1.36 -4.73
CA ILE A 93 -10.53 0.93 -6.00
C ILE A 93 -9.46 0.73 -7.07
N HIS A 94 -8.47 1.65 -7.16
CA HIS A 94 -7.35 1.49 -8.08
C HIS A 94 -6.58 0.19 -7.84
N ARG A 95 -6.31 -0.18 -6.57
CA ARG A 95 -5.66 -1.46 -6.24
C ARG A 95 -6.50 -2.67 -6.64
N ILE A 96 -7.83 -2.59 -6.48
CA ILE A 96 -8.73 -3.64 -6.95
C ILE A 96 -8.60 -3.76 -8.47
N ILE A 97 -8.75 -2.67 -9.22
CA ILE A 97 -8.67 -2.67 -10.68
C ILE A 97 -7.33 -3.26 -11.14
N SER A 98 -6.21 -2.79 -10.57
CA SER A 98 -4.87 -3.23 -10.97
C SER A 98 -4.59 -4.71 -10.69
N SER A 99 -5.18 -5.29 -9.65
CA SER A 99 -5.01 -6.71 -9.30
C SER A 99 -6.16 -7.63 -9.77
N SER A 100 -7.19 -7.06 -10.39
CA SER A 100 -8.36 -7.80 -10.85
C SER A 100 -8.23 -8.34 -12.28
N ARG A 101 -9.19 -9.20 -12.61
CA ARG A 101 -9.47 -9.64 -13.97
C ARG A 101 -10.88 -9.25 -14.38
N LEU A 102 -11.01 -8.52 -15.48
CA LEU A 102 -12.29 -8.22 -16.12
C LEU A 102 -12.88 -9.53 -16.66
N VAL A 103 -14.01 -9.94 -16.09
CA VAL A 103 -14.72 -11.17 -16.46
C VAL A 103 -15.59 -10.91 -17.68
N PHE A 104 -16.32 -9.80 -17.67
CA PHE A 104 -17.02 -9.27 -18.83
C PHE A 104 -17.27 -7.77 -18.67
N SER A 105 -17.43 -7.08 -19.81
CA SER A 105 -17.95 -5.73 -19.90
C SER A 105 -18.89 -5.62 -21.09
N LYS A 106 -19.99 -4.89 -20.92
CA LYS A 106 -20.95 -4.51 -21.96
C LYS A 106 -20.81 -3.04 -22.36
N ASP A 107 -19.89 -2.31 -21.74
CA ASP A 107 -19.72 -0.87 -21.88
C ASP A 107 -18.25 -0.54 -22.22
N MET A 108 -18.04 0.16 -23.33
CA MET A 108 -16.69 0.45 -23.84
C MET A 108 -15.93 1.45 -22.97
N GLU A 109 -16.60 2.40 -22.33
CA GLU A 109 -15.94 3.37 -21.45
C GLU A 109 -15.40 2.67 -20.20
N ILE A 110 -16.17 1.74 -19.63
CA ILE A 110 -15.71 0.90 -18.52
C ILE A 110 -14.49 0.07 -18.94
N THR A 111 -14.53 -0.55 -20.13
CA THR A 111 -13.40 -1.34 -20.65
C THR A 111 -12.16 -0.49 -20.83
N SER A 112 -12.27 0.67 -21.49
CA SER A 112 -11.14 1.58 -21.70
C SER A 112 -10.55 2.06 -20.38
N GLN A 113 -11.41 2.41 -19.42
CA GLN A 113 -10.96 2.89 -18.12
C GLN A 113 -10.29 1.79 -17.28
N TYR A 114 -10.80 0.57 -17.39
CA TYR A 114 -10.19 -0.59 -16.78
C TYR A 114 -8.79 -0.87 -17.34
N ASP A 115 -8.63 -0.80 -18.66
CA ASP A 115 -7.34 -1.03 -19.32
C ASP A 115 -6.31 0.03 -18.93
N ILE A 116 -6.72 1.30 -18.80
CA ILE A 116 -5.86 2.39 -18.29
C ILE A 116 -5.50 2.15 -16.82
N GLY A 117 -6.50 1.82 -15.97
CA GLY A 117 -6.33 1.64 -14.53
C GLY A 117 -5.46 0.44 -14.13
N ARG A 118 -5.19 -0.49 -15.07
CA ARG A 118 -4.25 -1.58 -14.86
C ARG A 118 -2.80 -1.16 -14.87
N TYR A 119 -2.47 -0.05 -15.53
CA TYR A 119 -1.11 0.46 -15.55
C TYR A 119 -0.84 1.18 -14.23
N TYR A 120 0.01 0.57 -13.39
CA TYR A 120 0.51 1.20 -12.18
C TYR A 120 1.53 2.28 -12.55
N PRO A 121 1.17 3.57 -12.50
CA PRO A 121 2.04 4.65 -12.95
C PRO A 121 3.24 4.79 -12.02
N ASP A 122 4.40 5.13 -12.59
CA ASP A 122 5.64 5.35 -11.84
C ASP A 122 5.48 6.31 -10.66
N LEU A 123 4.60 7.31 -10.80
CA LEU A 123 4.31 8.31 -9.78
C LEU A 123 3.72 7.67 -8.50
N ASP A 124 2.83 6.70 -8.64
CA ASP A 124 2.16 6.08 -7.49
C ASP A 124 3.07 5.12 -6.78
N ARG A 125 3.93 4.44 -7.54
CA ARG A 125 5.05 3.67 -7.00
C ARG A 125 5.92 4.55 -6.11
N GLU A 126 6.31 5.72 -6.59
CA GLU A 126 7.15 6.66 -5.82
C GLU A 126 6.44 7.18 -4.56
N ARG A 127 5.11 7.39 -4.59
CA ARG A 127 4.35 7.77 -3.38
C ARG A 127 4.23 6.64 -2.38
N TRP A 128 3.91 5.42 -2.84
CA TRP A 128 3.82 4.23 -1.99
C TRP A 128 5.17 3.85 -1.37
N ASN A 129 6.27 4.06 -2.10
CA ASN A 129 7.62 3.93 -1.54
C ASN A 129 7.79 4.78 -0.27
N MET A 130 7.24 6.00 -0.23
CA MET A 130 7.31 6.83 0.98
C MET A 130 6.42 6.32 2.10
N VAL A 131 5.24 5.77 1.79
CA VAL A 131 4.39 5.14 2.82
C VAL A 131 5.16 4.02 3.50
N TYR A 132 5.68 3.06 2.73
CA TYR A 132 6.43 1.92 3.27
C TYR A 132 7.73 2.34 3.96
N LEU A 133 8.45 3.34 3.43
CA LEU A 133 9.64 3.88 4.08
C LEU A 133 9.31 4.53 5.44
N GLY A 134 8.22 5.30 5.50
CA GLY A 134 7.79 5.95 6.74
C GLY A 134 7.37 4.93 7.80
N ASP A 135 6.58 3.92 7.43
CA ASP A 135 6.18 2.84 8.34
C ASP A 135 7.38 1.98 8.77
N LEU A 136 8.35 1.75 7.87
CA LEU A 136 9.61 1.10 8.21
C LEU A 136 10.39 1.90 9.26
N PHE A 137 10.60 3.21 9.07
CA PHE A 137 11.30 4.04 10.06
C PHE A 137 10.60 4.02 11.42
N LYS A 138 9.27 4.12 11.45
CA LYS A 138 8.48 4.03 12.67
C LYS A 138 8.73 2.70 13.40
N ASN A 139 8.64 1.57 12.69
CA ASN A 139 8.86 0.25 13.27
C ASN A 139 10.31 0.05 13.73
N MET A 140 11.31 0.51 12.96
CA MET A 140 12.72 0.50 13.39
C MET A 140 12.96 1.31 14.66
N GLY A 141 12.28 2.46 14.81
CA GLY A 141 12.31 3.27 16.03
C GLY A 141 11.73 2.53 17.24
N LEU A 142 10.63 1.80 17.04
CA LEU A 142 10.05 0.93 18.07
C LEU A 142 10.99 -0.21 18.46
N CYS A 143 11.63 -0.89 17.50
CA CYS A 143 12.63 -1.93 17.78
C CYS A 143 13.73 -1.39 18.70
N LYS A 144 14.31 -0.24 18.34
CA LYS A 144 15.38 0.39 19.13
C LYS A 144 14.90 0.75 20.53
N LYS A 145 13.73 1.38 20.64
CA LYS A 145 13.14 1.75 21.94
C LYS A 145 12.93 0.53 22.83
N TYR A 146 12.36 -0.55 22.30
CA TYR A 146 12.02 -1.71 23.11
C TYR A 146 13.25 -2.55 23.49
N LEU A 147 14.26 -2.66 22.61
CA LEU A 147 15.54 -3.27 22.99
C LEU A 147 16.23 -2.51 24.11
N GLN A 148 16.24 -1.17 24.06
CA GLN A 148 16.85 -0.34 25.11
C GLN A 148 16.18 -0.48 26.49
N ASN A 149 14.94 -0.96 26.53
CA ASN A 149 14.18 -1.17 27.76
C ASN A 149 14.07 -2.66 28.12
N ASP A 150 14.91 -3.52 27.55
CA ASP A 150 14.91 -4.97 27.77
C ASP A 150 13.56 -5.67 27.45
N VAL A 151 12.73 -5.05 26.61
CA VAL A 151 11.44 -5.60 26.17
C VAL A 151 11.61 -6.37 24.86
N VAL A 152 12.39 -7.46 24.90
CA VAL A 152 12.86 -8.19 23.71
C VAL A 152 11.73 -8.74 22.84
N TYR A 153 10.66 -9.29 23.41
CA TYR A 153 9.54 -9.87 22.64
C TYR A 153 8.75 -8.81 21.88
N THR A 154 8.50 -7.65 22.49
CA THR A 154 7.84 -6.53 21.81
C THR A 154 8.73 -5.93 20.73
N SER A 155 10.05 -5.88 20.97
CA SER A 155 11.00 -5.50 19.93
C SER A 155 11.00 -6.47 18.75
N TYR A 156 10.92 -7.78 19.01
CA TYR A 156 10.82 -8.79 17.98
C TYR A 156 9.56 -8.62 17.12
N ILE A 157 8.41 -8.32 17.72
CA ILE A 157 7.18 -8.01 16.98
C ILE A 157 7.38 -6.78 16.07
N ALA A 158 8.04 -5.73 16.56
CA ALA A 158 8.37 -4.56 15.74
C ALA A 158 9.38 -4.91 14.62
N ALA A 159 10.28 -5.87 14.84
CA ALA A 159 11.25 -6.32 13.84
C ALA A 159 10.55 -7.10 12.72
N VAL A 160 9.61 -7.99 13.05
CA VAL A 160 8.75 -8.68 12.08
C VAL A 160 7.96 -7.68 11.22
N ARG A 161 7.38 -6.65 11.84
CA ARG A 161 6.70 -5.57 11.09
C ARG A 161 7.67 -4.79 10.19
N SER A 162 8.90 -4.56 10.65
CA SER A 162 9.93 -3.92 9.84
C SER A 162 10.30 -4.77 8.62
N VAL A 163 10.39 -6.10 8.76
CA VAL A 163 10.57 -7.04 7.63
C VAL A 163 9.44 -6.90 6.61
N GLU A 164 8.20 -6.83 7.07
CA GLU A 164 7.04 -6.67 6.19
C GLU A 164 7.09 -5.34 5.41
N GLU A 165 7.32 -4.22 6.10
CA GLU A 165 7.39 -2.89 5.46
C GLU A 165 8.60 -2.74 4.53
N PHE A 166 9.75 -3.29 4.92
CA PHE A 166 10.92 -3.37 4.03
C PHE A 166 10.61 -4.19 2.77
N SER A 167 9.90 -5.32 2.91
CA SER A 167 9.54 -6.17 1.77
C SER A 167 8.62 -5.44 0.80
N LYS A 168 7.58 -4.74 1.32
CA LYS A 168 6.71 -3.88 0.50
C LYS A 168 7.51 -2.82 -0.24
N LEU A 169 8.39 -2.11 0.48
CA LEU A 169 9.28 -1.10 -0.11
C LEU A 169 10.18 -1.68 -1.21
N TYR A 170 10.83 -2.82 -0.94
CA TYR A 170 11.77 -3.46 -1.87
C TYR A 170 11.08 -3.96 -3.15
N VAL A 171 9.95 -4.66 -3.01
CA VAL A 171 9.15 -5.17 -4.13
C VAL A 171 8.63 -4.01 -4.97
N ASN A 172 8.02 -3.01 -4.33
CA ASN A 172 7.46 -1.85 -5.00
C ASN A 172 8.55 -1.04 -5.71
N SER A 173 9.67 -0.73 -5.06
CA SER A 173 10.77 0.01 -5.68
C SER A 173 11.47 -0.74 -6.82
N SER A 174 11.38 -2.07 -6.85
CA SER A 174 11.88 -2.91 -7.95
C SER A 174 10.94 -2.97 -9.16
N GLY A 175 9.80 -2.26 -9.11
CA GLY A 175 8.82 -2.22 -10.21
C GLY A 175 7.79 -3.34 -10.19
N HIS A 176 7.73 -4.13 -9.11
CA HIS A 176 6.74 -5.19 -8.95
C HIS A 176 5.54 -4.69 -8.14
N MET A 177 4.34 -5.19 -8.47
CA MET A 177 3.14 -4.92 -7.68
C MET A 177 3.18 -5.72 -6.38
N ILE A 178 2.82 -5.09 -5.26
CA ILE A 178 2.76 -5.76 -3.97
C ILE A 178 1.57 -6.73 -3.93
N SER A 179 1.84 -7.98 -3.58
CA SER A 179 0.83 -8.99 -3.28
C SER A 179 0.66 -9.18 -1.76
N LYS A 180 -0.22 -10.09 -1.35
CA LYS A 180 -0.42 -10.48 0.06
C LYS A 180 0.86 -11.04 0.71
N ASP A 181 1.77 -11.61 -0.08
CA ASP A 181 3.03 -12.21 0.40
C ASP A 181 4.26 -11.47 -0.14
N ALA A 182 4.37 -10.19 0.23
CA ALA A 182 5.49 -9.34 -0.15
C ALA A 182 6.84 -9.88 0.37
N VAL A 183 6.85 -10.53 1.53
CA VAL A 183 8.06 -11.04 2.19
C VAL A 183 8.68 -12.15 1.35
N THR A 184 7.91 -13.16 0.95
CA THR A 184 8.41 -14.26 0.10
C THR A 184 8.92 -13.73 -1.24
N ILE A 185 8.20 -12.79 -1.86
CA ILE A 185 8.65 -12.18 -3.12
C ILE A 185 9.99 -11.48 -2.92
N ALA A 186 10.13 -10.64 -1.89
CA ALA A 186 11.38 -9.96 -1.59
C ALA A 186 12.54 -10.94 -1.30
N MET A 187 12.28 -12.02 -0.56
CA MET A 187 13.27 -13.07 -0.29
C MET A 187 13.70 -13.82 -1.55
N ASN A 188 12.80 -13.98 -2.53
CA ASN A 188 13.11 -14.58 -3.83
C ASN A 188 13.91 -13.64 -4.74
N LEU A 189 13.68 -12.34 -4.63
CA LEU A 189 14.41 -11.31 -5.39
C LEU A 189 15.78 -10.96 -4.78
N ASN A 190 16.02 -11.27 -3.49
CA ASN A 190 17.23 -10.87 -2.77
C ASN A 190 17.70 -11.92 -1.75
N ASN A 191 18.72 -12.69 -2.12
CA ASN A 191 19.30 -13.73 -1.26
C ASN A 191 19.89 -13.20 0.06
N ASN A 192 20.40 -11.97 0.09
CA ASN A 192 20.93 -11.39 1.33
C ASN A 192 19.78 -11.02 2.28
N PHE A 193 18.66 -10.53 1.73
CA PHE A 193 17.46 -10.30 2.52
C PHE A 193 16.86 -11.60 3.04
N ARG A 194 16.84 -12.66 2.22
CA ARG A 194 16.44 -14.01 2.64
C ARG A 194 17.21 -14.46 3.89
N LYS A 195 18.54 -14.39 3.85
CA LYS A 195 19.39 -14.72 5.01
C LYS A 195 19.05 -13.89 6.24
N CYS A 196 18.87 -12.58 6.07
CA CYS A 196 18.48 -11.68 7.15
C CYS A 196 17.14 -12.08 7.80
N VAL A 197 16.14 -12.48 7.00
CA VAL A 197 14.83 -12.92 7.51
C VAL A 197 14.93 -14.29 8.19
N GLU A 198 15.66 -15.24 7.60
CA GLU A 198 15.88 -16.56 8.17
C GLU A 198 16.62 -16.48 9.52
N GLU A 199 17.63 -15.61 9.62
CA GLU A 199 18.33 -15.33 10.87
C GLU A 199 17.39 -14.74 11.92
N LEU A 200 16.57 -13.74 11.57
CA LEU A 200 15.61 -13.18 12.51
C LEU A 200 14.61 -14.22 13.02
N PHE A 201 14.06 -15.06 12.13
CA PHE A 201 12.94 -15.94 12.47
C PHE A 201 13.36 -17.25 13.11
N PHE A 202 14.53 -17.78 12.76
CA PHE A 202 14.91 -19.15 13.10
C PHE A 202 16.20 -19.26 13.91
N ASN A 203 17.01 -18.20 14.02
CA ASN A 203 18.17 -18.23 14.90
C ASN A 203 17.72 -18.07 16.37
N LYS A 204 17.98 -19.11 17.18
CA LYS A 204 17.59 -19.17 18.61
C LYS A 204 18.70 -18.75 19.57
N SER A 205 19.89 -18.40 19.07
CA SER A 205 21.04 -18.11 19.92
C SER A 205 20.89 -16.78 20.66
N ASP A 206 20.72 -15.67 19.95
CA ASP A 206 20.49 -14.35 20.51
C ASP A 206 19.47 -13.55 19.66
N ILE A 207 18.27 -13.36 20.21
CA ILE A 207 17.19 -12.61 19.54
C ILE A 207 17.52 -11.12 19.47
N GLY A 208 18.18 -10.56 20.47
CA GLY A 208 18.56 -9.14 20.49
C GLY A 208 19.58 -8.81 19.41
N GLU A 209 20.59 -9.67 19.25
CA GLU A 209 21.57 -9.58 18.16
C GLU A 209 20.90 -9.74 16.79
N ALA A 210 20.01 -10.73 16.63
CA ALA A 210 19.28 -10.94 15.37
C ALA A 210 18.42 -9.72 14.97
N ILE A 211 17.76 -9.07 15.94
CA ILE A 211 17.01 -7.82 15.70
C ILE A 211 17.96 -6.71 15.26
N ASN A 212 19.08 -6.51 15.96
CA ASN A 212 20.05 -5.46 15.62
C ASN A 212 20.64 -5.66 14.22
N ASN A 213 21.04 -6.90 13.88
CA ASN A 213 21.55 -7.25 12.54
C ASN A 213 20.51 -6.96 11.46
N THR A 214 19.23 -7.24 11.73
CA THR A 214 18.12 -6.92 10.83
C THR A 214 17.97 -5.40 10.63
N MET A 215 18.00 -4.62 11.71
CA MET A 215 17.90 -3.16 11.63
C MET A 215 19.08 -2.56 10.85
N ASP A 216 20.29 -3.09 11.04
CA ASP A 216 21.47 -2.67 10.32
C ASP A 216 21.40 -3.02 8.82
N TYR A 217 20.83 -4.17 8.47
CA TYR A 217 20.55 -4.53 7.09
C TYR A 217 19.64 -3.48 6.43
N PHE A 218 18.51 -3.15 7.06
CA PHE A 218 17.58 -2.12 6.54
C PHE A 218 18.23 -0.76 6.42
N LYS A 219 18.95 -0.34 7.46
CA LYS A 219 19.67 0.93 7.46
C LYS A 219 20.67 1.02 6.30
N LYS A 220 21.48 -0.02 6.07
CA LYS A 220 22.44 -0.05 4.94
C LYS A 220 21.73 0.07 3.59
N TYR A 221 20.60 -0.63 3.41
CA TYR A 221 19.81 -0.53 2.18
C TYR A 221 19.23 0.87 1.98
N ILE A 222 18.60 1.44 3.02
CA ILE A 222 18.01 2.78 2.98
C ILE A 222 19.10 3.81 2.68
N ASP A 223 20.23 3.76 3.38
CA ASP A 223 21.33 4.71 3.23
C ASP A 223 21.83 4.78 1.78
N LYS A 224 21.89 3.62 1.10
CA LYS A 224 22.28 3.53 -0.31
C LYS A 224 21.22 4.06 -1.27
N ASN A 225 19.93 3.95 -0.94
CA ASN A 225 18.84 4.13 -1.89
C ASN A 225 17.90 5.31 -1.58
N ILE A 226 18.04 5.98 -0.43
CA ILE A 226 17.05 6.94 0.08
C ILE A 226 16.76 8.08 -0.90
N ARG A 227 17.77 8.58 -1.63
CA ARG A 227 17.59 9.63 -2.65
C ARG A 227 16.67 9.18 -3.78
N ASN A 228 16.77 7.93 -4.20
CA ASN A 228 15.93 7.37 -5.26
C ASN A 228 14.53 7.05 -4.73
N ILE A 229 14.43 6.48 -3.53
CA ILE A 229 13.16 6.15 -2.88
C ILE A 229 12.31 7.41 -2.63
N THR A 230 12.95 8.53 -2.31
CA THR A 230 12.31 9.82 -1.99
C THR A 230 12.37 10.82 -3.14
N LYS A 231 12.67 10.38 -4.37
CA LYS A 231 12.88 11.26 -5.53
C LYS A 231 11.71 12.22 -5.77
N ILE A 232 10.47 11.71 -5.73
CA ILE A 232 9.26 12.53 -5.85
C ILE A 232 9.20 13.67 -4.83
N LEU A 233 9.54 13.41 -3.57
CA LEU A 233 9.54 14.41 -2.51
C LEU A 233 10.63 15.46 -2.74
N LEU A 234 11.85 15.03 -3.09
CA LEU A 234 12.96 15.94 -3.35
C LEU A 234 12.69 16.85 -4.56
N ASN A 235 12.06 16.31 -5.61
CA ASN A 235 11.66 17.11 -6.77
C ASN A 235 10.54 18.10 -6.40
N TYR A 236 9.51 17.64 -5.70
CA TYR A 236 8.42 18.49 -5.21
C TYR A 236 8.94 19.65 -4.34
N MET A 237 9.84 19.38 -3.39
CA MET A 237 10.41 20.42 -2.53
C MET A 237 11.27 21.41 -3.31
N ARG A 238 12.01 20.93 -4.32
CA ARG A 238 12.79 21.80 -5.22
C ARG A 238 11.88 22.70 -6.05
N GLU A 239 10.74 22.21 -6.53
CA GLU A 239 9.77 22.97 -7.30
C GLU A 239 9.03 24.02 -6.45
N LYS A 240 8.72 23.70 -5.19
CA LYS A 240 8.07 24.65 -4.27
C LYS A 240 9.01 25.76 -3.78
N ASP A 241 10.31 25.53 -3.83
CA ASP A 241 11.38 26.49 -3.50
C ASP A 241 11.08 27.30 -2.22
N SER A 242 10.66 26.61 -1.15
CA SER A 242 10.30 27.24 0.11
C SER A 242 10.42 26.27 1.29
N PHE A 243 10.50 26.81 2.51
CA PHE A 243 10.50 26.01 3.73
C PHE A 243 9.13 25.39 3.98
N LEU A 244 9.07 24.06 4.01
CA LEU A 244 7.83 23.29 4.16
C LEU A 244 7.86 22.45 5.44
N SER A 245 6.76 22.45 6.17
CA SER A 245 6.55 21.53 7.29
C SER A 245 6.06 20.16 6.78
N SER A 246 6.16 19.14 7.62
CA SER A 246 5.53 17.83 7.37
C SER A 246 4.05 17.96 6.98
N GLU A 247 3.34 18.88 7.61
CA GLU A 247 1.91 19.09 7.39
C GLU A 247 1.61 19.85 6.09
N ASP A 248 2.44 20.83 5.71
CA ASP A 248 2.34 21.50 4.41
C ASP A 248 2.44 20.49 3.26
N ILE A 249 3.40 19.55 3.36
CA ILE A 249 3.63 18.52 2.33
C ILE A 249 2.46 17.53 2.32
N LYS A 250 2.04 17.04 3.49
CA LYS A 250 0.92 16.08 3.58
C LYS A 250 -0.37 16.64 3.01
N ASN A 251 -0.64 17.93 3.14
CA ASN A 251 -1.88 18.53 2.64
C ASN A 251 -1.84 18.90 1.14
N ASP A 252 -0.69 18.76 0.48
CA ASP A 252 -0.62 18.96 -0.97
C ASP A 252 -1.30 17.82 -1.72
N ARG A 253 -1.91 18.14 -2.87
CA ARG A 253 -2.60 17.19 -3.75
C ARG A 253 -1.72 16.01 -4.17
N LEU A 254 -0.40 16.19 -4.18
CA LEU A 254 0.56 15.14 -4.49
C LEU A 254 0.62 14.03 -3.41
N PHE A 255 0.26 14.32 -2.15
CA PHE A 255 0.49 13.41 -1.01
C PHE A 255 -0.71 13.16 -0.09
N TYR A 256 -1.77 13.98 -0.09
CA TYR A 256 -2.85 13.94 0.91
C TYR A 256 -3.60 12.60 1.07
N ASN A 257 -3.68 11.79 0.01
CA ASN A 257 -4.33 10.47 0.06
C ASN A 257 -3.42 9.34 0.54
N TYR A 258 -2.17 9.63 0.88
CA TYR A 258 -1.19 8.64 1.30
C TYR A 258 -0.84 8.88 2.76
N ASN A 259 -1.04 7.85 3.58
CA ASN A 259 -0.70 7.90 4.99
C ASN A 259 0.82 7.79 5.19
N ILE A 260 1.54 8.87 4.90
CA ILE A 260 3.00 8.94 4.96
C ILE A 260 3.42 9.48 6.32
N ASN A 261 4.30 8.76 7.03
CA ASN A 261 4.99 9.28 8.22
C ASN A 261 6.07 10.30 7.80
N MET A 262 5.63 11.46 7.29
CA MET A 262 6.45 12.44 6.57
C MET A 262 7.60 13.01 7.42
N GLU A 263 7.34 13.32 8.69
CA GLU A 263 8.36 13.87 9.60
C GLU A 263 9.55 12.91 9.81
N GLU A 264 9.31 11.59 9.85
CA GLU A 264 10.38 10.59 9.96
C GLU A 264 11.30 10.59 8.71
N ILE A 265 10.68 10.72 7.53
CA ILE A 265 11.41 10.78 6.26
C ILE A 265 12.21 12.08 6.18
N LEU A 266 11.59 13.23 6.45
CA LEU A 266 12.25 14.54 6.41
C LEU A 266 13.44 14.60 7.39
N ASN A 267 13.28 14.11 8.62
CA ASN A 267 14.37 14.02 9.58
C ASN A 267 15.49 13.10 9.09
N SER A 268 15.18 11.98 8.44
CA SER A 268 16.18 11.06 7.88
C SER A 268 16.96 11.72 6.73
N LEU A 269 16.28 12.43 5.83
CA LEU A 269 16.89 13.18 4.74
C LEU A 269 17.79 14.32 5.27
N TRP A 270 17.33 15.07 6.27
CA TRP A 270 18.14 16.10 6.93
C TRP A 270 19.40 15.54 7.58
N LYS A 271 19.29 14.44 8.35
CA LYS A 271 20.46 13.75 8.95
C LYS A 271 21.49 13.27 7.92
N LYS A 272 21.08 13.14 6.65
CA LYS A 272 21.93 12.75 5.52
C LYS A 272 22.40 13.93 4.67
N ASN A 273 22.18 15.16 5.15
CA ASN A 273 22.50 16.40 4.43
C ASN A 273 21.83 16.49 3.04
N LEU A 274 20.64 15.88 2.90
CA LEU A 274 19.83 15.98 1.69
C LEU A 274 18.82 17.13 1.76
N LEU A 275 18.55 17.62 2.96
CA LEU A 275 17.69 18.76 3.25
C LEU A 275 18.34 19.64 4.32
N LYS A 276 18.00 20.92 4.32
CA LYS A 276 18.20 21.85 5.43
C LYS A 276 16.97 21.78 6.34
N LYS A 277 17.20 21.99 7.64
CA LYS A 277 16.15 22.06 8.66
C LYS A 277 16.22 23.41 9.36
N ASP A 278 15.06 24.03 9.53
CA ASP A 278 14.88 25.25 10.31
C ASP A 278 13.56 25.15 11.11
N THR A 279 13.20 26.22 11.79
CA THR A 279 11.96 26.35 12.55
C THR A 279 11.22 27.62 12.16
N ARG A 280 9.88 27.57 12.13
CA ARG A 280 9.04 28.77 11.99
C ARG A 280 7.99 28.82 13.10
N ASP A 281 7.53 30.02 13.43
CA ASP A 281 6.51 30.21 14.46
C ASP A 281 5.13 29.75 13.95
N TYR A 282 4.51 28.81 14.67
CA TYR A 282 3.12 28.44 14.49
C TYR A 282 2.24 29.41 15.28
N LYS A 283 1.49 30.24 14.56
CA LYS A 283 0.66 31.29 15.16
C LYS A 283 -0.81 30.91 15.17
N MET A 284 -1.48 31.19 16.28
CA MET A 284 -2.94 31.13 16.40
C MET A 284 -3.59 32.25 15.58
N LYS A 285 -4.92 32.18 15.39
CA LYS A 285 -5.68 33.16 14.59
C LYS A 285 -5.56 34.60 15.12
N ASP A 286 -5.30 34.77 16.41
CA ASP A 286 -5.08 36.06 17.08
C ASP A 286 -3.63 36.56 16.98
N GLY A 287 -2.75 35.82 16.30
CA GLY A 287 -1.33 36.15 16.13
C GLY A 287 -0.40 35.63 17.23
N THR A 288 -0.96 35.02 18.29
CA THR A 288 -0.18 34.44 19.41
C THR A 288 0.65 33.25 18.93
N ILE A 289 1.94 33.23 19.25
CA ILE A 289 2.82 32.09 18.93
C ILE A 289 2.51 30.94 19.88
N LEU A 290 2.06 29.80 19.34
CA LEU A 290 1.75 28.60 20.12
C LEU A 290 2.98 27.69 20.27
N ALA A 291 3.72 27.49 19.18
CA ALA A 291 4.88 26.60 19.14
C ALA A 291 5.80 26.98 17.97
N LYS A 292 7.01 26.40 17.96
CA LYS A 292 7.88 26.40 16.77
C LYS A 292 7.70 25.08 16.03
N GLU A 293 7.36 25.15 14.75
CA GLU A 293 7.25 23.97 13.90
C GLU A 293 8.54 23.74 13.09
N ASN A 294 8.91 22.47 12.93
CA ASN A 294 10.02 22.10 12.07
C ASN A 294 9.65 22.33 10.60
N VAL A 295 10.55 22.94 9.86
CA VAL A 295 10.43 23.13 8.41
C VAL A 295 11.70 22.72 7.70
N TYR A 296 11.56 22.28 6.46
CA TYR A 296 12.63 21.71 5.67
C TYR A 296 12.71 22.36 4.29
N PHE A 297 13.93 22.48 3.76
CA PHE A 297 14.21 23.08 2.46
C PHE A 297 15.32 22.29 1.74
N MET A 298 15.34 22.36 0.40
CA MET A 298 16.31 21.66 -0.45
C MET A 298 17.71 22.29 -0.49
#